data_AF-A0AAD9TQ87-F1
#
_entry.id   AF-A0AAD9TQ87-F1
#
_cell.length_a   1.000
_cell.length_b   1.000
_cell.length_c   1.000
_cell.angle_alpha   90.00
_cell.angle_beta   90.00
_cell.angle_gamma   90.00
#
_symmetry.space_group_name_H-M   'P 1'
#
loop_
_entity.id
_entity.type
_entity.pdbx_description
1 polymer ?
#
loop_
_entity_poly.entity_id
_entity_poly.type
_entity_poly.pdbx_seq_one_letter_code
_entity_poly.pdbx_strand_id
1 'polypeptide(L)'
;MKILGHVRKYMKEGGAPLVRRAKGARAFLYPVDEKVKKRHGTIYAAAVKGDWGKVEEIYKNFPDDVRAKLESSYLGDTALHVVAAVGRNEFVKQLVSKYLKDEDLEMKNEKGNTAFCLAAMTGNMELVRFIYVSKENGITIDP
;
A
#
# COMPACT_ATOMS: atom_id res chain seq x y z
N MET A 1 21.93 -4.73 0.92
CA MET A 1 21.35 -4.05 -0.26
C MET A 1 19.82 -4.19 -0.25
N LYS A 2 19.09 -3.41 0.56
CA LYS A 2 17.60 -3.49 0.61
C LYS A 2 16.91 -2.88 -0.62
N ILE A 3 17.55 -1.92 -1.28
CA ILE A 3 17.02 -1.20 -2.45
C ILE A 3 16.79 -2.13 -3.66
N LEU A 4 17.73 -3.05 -3.94
CA LEU A 4 17.62 -3.97 -5.08
C LEU A 4 16.43 -4.93 -4.97
N GLY A 5 16.11 -5.38 -3.75
CA GLY A 5 14.93 -6.23 -3.50
C GLY A 5 13.62 -5.48 -3.73
N HIS A 6 13.53 -4.23 -3.26
CA HIS A 6 12.35 -3.39 -3.48
C HIS A 6 12.16 -3.06 -4.97
N VAL A 7 13.24 -2.66 -5.65
CA VAL A 7 13.22 -2.31 -7.07
C VAL A 7 12.81 -3.50 -7.96
N ARG A 8 13.26 -4.72 -7.64
CA ARG A 8 12.92 -5.93 -8.42
C ARG A 8 11.42 -6.18 -8.58
N LYS A 9 10.59 -5.82 -7.60
CA LYS A 9 9.12 -5.99 -7.66
C LYS A 9 8.50 -5.22 -8.83
N TYR A 10 9.12 -4.12 -9.23
CA TYR A 10 8.61 -3.21 -10.25
C TYR A 10 9.36 -3.33 -11.57
N MET A 11 10.31 -4.25 -11.67
CA MET A 11 11.10 -4.47 -12.88
C MET A 11 10.37 -5.41 -13.84
N LYS A 12 10.45 -5.11 -15.15
CA LYS A 12 10.07 -6.08 -16.18
C LYS A 12 10.86 -7.38 -15.99
N GLU A 13 10.20 -8.51 -16.23
CA GLU A 13 10.83 -9.83 -16.20
C GLU A 13 12.04 -9.88 -17.14
N GLY A 14 13.16 -10.45 -16.65
CA GLY A 14 14.44 -10.43 -17.36
C GLY A 14 15.17 -9.08 -17.40
N GLY A 15 14.58 -8.01 -16.84
CA GLY A 15 15.21 -6.71 -16.72
C GLY A 15 16.38 -6.72 -15.73
N ALA A 16 17.45 -5.98 -16.06
CA ALA A 16 18.58 -5.73 -15.17
C ALA A 16 18.65 -4.24 -14.79
N PRO A 17 18.95 -3.90 -13.51
CA PRO A 17 19.11 -2.52 -13.11
C PRO A 17 20.46 -1.99 -13.64
N LEU A 18 20.41 -0.84 -14.30
CA LEU A 18 21.56 -0.11 -14.77
C LEU A 18 21.97 0.91 -13.71
N VAL A 19 23.23 0.84 -13.26
CA VAL A 19 23.80 1.85 -12.37
C VAL A 19 24.51 2.89 -13.22
N ARG A 20 24.04 4.13 -13.19
CA ARG A 20 24.74 5.27 -13.79
C ARG A 20 25.35 6.15 -12.72
N ARG A 21 26.59 6.57 -12.94
CA ARG A 21 27.28 7.53 -12.09
C ARG A 21 27.41 8.86 -12.82
N ALA A 22 26.98 9.94 -12.20
CA ALA A 22 27.15 11.30 -12.72
C ALA A 22 27.49 12.24 -11.57
N LYS A 23 28.62 12.95 -11.66
CA LYS A 23 29.07 13.96 -10.67
C LYS A 23 29.02 13.48 -9.21
N GLY A 24 29.44 12.24 -8.94
CA GLY A 24 29.44 11.66 -7.59
C GLY A 24 28.12 10.99 -7.17
N ALA A 25 26.99 11.30 -7.82
CA ALA A 25 25.71 10.64 -7.58
C ALA A 25 25.61 9.30 -8.32
N ARG A 26 24.89 8.33 -7.73
CA ARG A 26 24.52 7.05 -8.35
C ARG A 26 23.01 7.04 -8.61
N ALA A 27 22.61 6.84 -9.86
CA ALA A 27 21.24 6.59 -10.26
C ALA A 27 21.07 5.12 -10.63
N PHE A 28 19.98 4.51 -10.17
CA PHE A 28 19.56 3.18 -10.60
C PHE A 28 18.43 3.35 -11.62
N LEU A 29 18.72 3.07 -12.88
CA LEU A 29 17.74 3.06 -13.96
C LEU A 29 17.32 1.61 -14.18
N TYR A 30 16.02 1.35 -14.22
CA TYR A 30 15.51 0.01 -14.48
C TYR A 30 14.23 0.09 -15.30
N PRO A 31 13.97 -0.90 -16.16
CA PRO A 31 12.74 -0.95 -16.93
C PRO A 31 11.56 -1.24 -15.99
N VAL A 32 10.70 -0.25 -15.80
CA VAL A 32 9.47 -0.39 -15.00
C VAL A 32 8.48 -1.27 -15.75
N ASP A 33 7.82 -2.19 -15.03
CA ASP A 33 6.65 -2.87 -15.55
C ASP A 33 5.45 -1.91 -15.57
N GLU A 34 5.19 -1.34 -16.75
CA GLU A 34 4.06 -0.44 -16.99
C GLU A 34 2.71 -1.05 -16.60
N LYS A 35 2.56 -2.39 -16.64
CA LYS A 35 1.33 -3.06 -16.18
C LYS A 35 1.17 -2.94 -14.67
N VAL A 36 2.25 -3.15 -13.92
CA VAL A 36 2.28 -2.97 -12.45
C VAL A 36 1.98 -1.52 -12.11
N LYS A 37 2.66 -0.58 -12.77
CA LYS A 37 2.46 0.87 -12.56
C LYS A 37 1.00 1.28 -12.81
N LYS A 38 0.43 0.88 -13.95
CA LYS A 38 -0.98 1.16 -14.29
C LYS A 38 -1.93 0.55 -13.27
N ARG A 39 -1.65 -0.67 -12.81
CA ARG A 39 -2.47 -1.38 -11.82
C ARG A 39 -2.42 -0.71 -10.46
N HIS A 40 -1.25 -0.28 -9.99
CA HIS A 40 -1.09 0.48 -8.73
C HIS A 40 -1.80 1.83 -8.79
N GLY A 41 -1.71 2.54 -9.93
CA GLY A 41 -2.50 3.75 -10.16
C GLY A 41 -4.01 3.49 -10.14
N THR A 42 -4.45 2.33 -10.62
CA THR A 42 -5.86 1.91 -10.57
C THR A 42 -6.31 1.61 -9.14
N ILE A 43 -5.49 0.92 -8.34
CA ILE A 43 -5.75 0.68 -6.91
C ILE A 43 -5.89 2.03 -6.19
N TYR A 44 -4.96 2.96 -6.40
CA TYR A 44 -5.00 4.28 -5.78
C TYR A 44 -6.30 5.02 -6.12
N ALA A 45 -6.65 5.13 -7.40
CA ALA A 45 -7.84 5.84 -7.83
C ALA A 45 -9.14 5.20 -7.30
N ALA A 46 -9.21 3.87 -7.27
CA ALA A 46 -10.34 3.12 -6.73
C ALA A 46 -10.46 3.30 -5.20
N ALA A 47 -9.34 3.25 -4.47
CA ALA A 47 -9.28 3.50 -3.04
C ALA A 47 -9.81 4.90 -2.66
N VAL A 48 -9.38 5.94 -3.38
CA VAL A 48 -9.87 7.31 -3.18
C VAL A 48 -11.38 7.40 -3.43
N LYS A 49 -11.87 6.76 -4.50
CA LYS A 49 -13.30 6.73 -4.85
C LYS A 49 -14.15 5.86 -3.92
N GLY A 50 -13.54 4.93 -3.18
CA GLY A 50 -14.24 3.94 -2.37
C GLY A 50 -14.76 2.73 -3.18
N ASP A 51 -14.18 2.46 -4.35
CA ASP A 51 -14.55 1.34 -5.21
C ASP A 51 -13.86 0.04 -4.75
N TRP A 52 -14.43 -0.58 -3.70
CA TRP A 52 -13.93 -1.85 -3.17
C TRP A 52 -13.93 -2.95 -4.22
N GLY A 53 -15.00 -3.07 -5.01
CA GLY A 53 -15.13 -4.14 -6.00
C GLY A 53 -13.95 -4.18 -6.97
N LYS A 54 -13.51 -2.99 -7.43
CA LYS A 54 -12.35 -2.92 -8.33
C LYS A 54 -11.05 -3.30 -7.65
N VAL A 55 -10.85 -2.91 -6.40
CA VAL A 55 -9.64 -3.25 -5.64
C VAL A 55 -9.61 -4.73 -5.27
N GLU A 56 -10.75 -5.30 -4.87
CA GLU A 56 -10.89 -6.72 -4.55
C GLU A 56 -10.60 -7.60 -5.76
N GLU A 57 -11.11 -7.23 -6.95
CA GLU A 57 -10.79 -7.90 -8.22
C GLU A 57 -9.27 -7.92 -8.47
N ILE A 58 -8.59 -6.79 -8.25
CA ILE A 58 -7.14 -6.69 -8.44
C ILE A 58 -6.41 -7.58 -7.43
N TYR A 59 -6.78 -7.55 -6.15
CA TYR A 59 -6.11 -8.33 -5.11
C TYR A 59 -6.32 -9.84 -5.22
N LYS A 60 -7.47 -10.28 -5.74
CA LYS A 60 -7.69 -11.70 -6.07
C LYS A 60 -6.71 -12.20 -7.13
N ASN A 61 -6.41 -11.35 -8.12
CA ASN A 61 -5.49 -11.71 -9.22
C ASN A 61 -4.01 -11.44 -8.88
N PHE A 62 -3.74 -10.47 -8.01
CA PHE A 62 -2.41 -9.99 -7.66
C PHE A 62 -2.28 -9.76 -6.14
N PRO A 63 -2.21 -10.82 -5.32
CA PRO A 63 -2.26 -10.72 -3.86
C PRO A 63 -1.09 -9.94 -3.25
N ASP A 64 0.07 -9.92 -3.92
CA ASP A 64 1.24 -9.15 -3.48
C ASP A 64 1.03 -7.63 -3.53
N ASP A 65 0.00 -7.15 -4.24
CA ASP A 65 -0.29 -5.72 -4.37
C ASP A 65 -1.02 -5.13 -3.16
N VAL A 66 -1.58 -5.98 -2.29
CA VAL A 66 -2.20 -5.56 -1.01
C VAL A 66 -1.23 -4.73 -0.16
N ARG A 67 0.06 -5.12 -0.19
CA ARG A 67 1.15 -4.51 0.59
C ARG A 67 2.01 -3.57 -0.27
N ALA A 68 1.61 -3.29 -1.50
CA ALA A 68 2.38 -2.40 -2.37
C ALA A 68 2.31 -0.96 -1.86
N LYS A 69 3.46 -0.27 -1.87
CA LYS A 69 3.51 1.18 -1.77
C LYS A 69 3.11 1.74 -3.13
N LEU A 70 2.04 2.51 -3.15
CA LEU A 70 1.45 3.07 -4.37
C LEU A 70 2.22 4.33 -4.73
N GLU A 71 3.01 4.28 -5.81
CA GLU A 71 3.79 5.43 -6.29
C GLU A 71 2.93 6.68 -6.53
N SER A 72 1.66 6.49 -6.93
CA SER A 72 0.69 7.56 -7.17
C SER A 72 0.33 8.38 -5.93
N SER A 73 0.69 7.93 -4.72
CA SER A 73 0.51 8.68 -3.48
C SER A 73 1.61 9.70 -3.20
N TYR A 74 2.78 9.62 -3.88
CA TYR A 74 4.00 10.40 -3.61
C TYR A 74 4.56 10.31 -2.17
N LEU A 75 3.87 9.61 -1.28
CA LEU A 75 4.25 9.43 0.13
C LEU A 75 4.54 7.95 0.43
N GLY A 76 4.56 7.08 -0.59
CA GLY A 76 4.72 5.64 -0.42
C GLY A 76 3.62 5.03 0.46
N ASP A 77 2.39 5.52 0.32
CA ASP A 77 1.20 5.00 0.98
C ASP A 77 0.81 3.64 0.40
N THR A 78 0.37 2.72 1.27
CA THR A 78 -0.39 1.54 0.83
C THR A 78 -1.85 1.90 0.62
N ALA A 79 -2.65 0.99 0.04
CA ALA A 79 -4.09 1.21 -0.06
C ALA A 79 -4.74 1.49 1.31
N LEU A 80 -4.30 0.81 2.37
CA LEU A 80 -4.79 1.03 3.74
C LEU A 80 -4.57 2.48 4.22
N HIS A 81 -3.40 3.06 3.93
CA HIS A 81 -3.12 4.46 4.24
C HIS A 81 -4.08 5.40 3.52
N VAL A 82 -4.27 5.18 2.21
CA VAL A 82 -5.14 6.00 1.37
C VAL A 82 -6.58 5.95 1.89
N VAL A 83 -7.13 4.75 2.12
CA VAL A 83 -8.52 4.61 2.57
C VAL A 83 -8.74 5.12 3.99
N ALA A 84 -7.73 5.06 4.85
CA ALA A 84 -7.78 5.65 6.19
C ALA A 84 -7.75 7.19 6.15
N ALA A 85 -6.88 7.79 5.33
CA ALA A 85 -6.81 9.23 5.16
C ALA A 85 -8.07 9.83 4.52
N VAL A 86 -8.71 9.09 3.61
CA VAL A 86 -9.96 9.52 2.96
C VAL A 86 -11.18 9.25 3.84
N GLY A 87 -11.08 8.38 4.85
CA GLY A 87 -12.19 8.03 5.75
C GLY A 87 -13.17 7.01 5.16
N ARG A 88 -12.68 6.06 4.34
CA ARG A 88 -13.50 4.98 3.77
C ARG A 88 -13.62 3.82 4.77
N ASN A 89 -14.39 4.01 5.85
CA ASN A 89 -14.45 3.07 6.99
C ASN A 89 -14.78 1.63 6.57
N GLU A 90 -15.83 1.42 5.77
CA GLU A 90 -16.20 0.06 5.32
C GLU A 90 -15.13 -0.58 4.43
N PHE A 91 -14.44 0.22 3.61
CA PHE A 91 -13.32 -0.26 2.81
C PHE A 91 -12.17 -0.72 3.73
N VAL A 92 -11.83 0.08 4.75
CA VAL A 92 -10.80 -0.31 5.72
C VAL A 92 -11.18 -1.61 6.41
N LYS A 93 -12.42 -1.75 6.87
CA LYS A 93 -12.92 -2.98 7.49
C LYS A 93 -12.71 -4.17 6.57
N GLN A 94 -13.15 -4.08 5.31
CA GLN A 94 -12.99 -5.16 4.33
C GLN A 94 -11.53 -5.51 4.05
N LEU A 95 -10.64 -4.51 3.94
CA LEU A 95 -9.23 -4.73 3.69
C LEU A 95 -8.56 -5.45 4.88
N VAL A 96 -8.80 -4.95 6.09
CA VAL A 96 -8.25 -5.52 7.34
C VAL A 96 -8.74 -6.95 7.53
N SER A 97 -10.04 -7.20 7.37
CA SER A 97 -10.64 -8.52 7.60
C SER A 97 -10.22 -9.59 6.59
N LYS A 98 -10.03 -9.22 5.31
CA LYS A 98 -9.89 -10.22 4.22
C LYS A 98 -8.47 -10.41 3.72
N TYR A 99 -7.60 -9.40 3.84
CA TYR A 99 -6.33 -9.39 3.09
C TYR A 99 -5.10 -9.05 3.94
N LEU A 100 -5.29 -8.45 5.12
CA LEU A 100 -4.20 -7.98 5.97
C LEU A 100 -3.93 -8.90 7.16
N LYS A 101 -2.68 -8.84 7.62
CA LYS A 101 -2.19 -9.42 8.85
C LYS A 101 -1.78 -8.30 9.81
N ASP A 102 -1.57 -8.63 11.08
CA ASP A 102 -1.24 -7.67 12.13
C ASP A 102 -0.03 -6.80 11.76
N GLU A 103 0.99 -7.41 11.15
CA GLU A 103 2.20 -6.69 10.76
C GLU A 103 1.95 -5.67 9.64
N ASP A 104 0.89 -5.86 8.84
CA ASP A 104 0.54 -4.94 7.77
C ASP A 104 -0.06 -3.64 8.31
N LEU A 105 -0.67 -3.65 9.49
CA LEU A 105 -1.21 -2.47 10.16
C LEU A 105 -0.09 -1.52 10.64
N GLU A 106 1.10 -2.06 10.88
CA GLU A 106 2.29 -1.34 11.32
C GLU A 106 3.14 -0.77 10.16
N MET A 107 2.74 -1.03 8.92
CA MET A 107 3.44 -0.49 7.76
C MET A 107 3.46 1.03 7.80
N LYS A 108 4.64 1.62 7.63
CA LYS A 108 4.85 3.07 7.58
C LYS A 108 5.02 3.56 6.16
N ASN A 109 4.35 4.65 5.83
CA ASN A 109 4.61 5.43 4.63
C ASN A 109 5.96 6.19 4.73
N GLU A 110 6.32 6.96 3.71
CA GLU A 110 7.59 7.71 3.65
C GLU A 110 7.67 8.86 4.66
N LYS A 111 6.54 9.27 5.24
CA LYS A 111 6.50 10.23 6.36
C LYS A 111 6.59 9.56 7.73
N GLY A 112 6.67 8.22 7.77
CA GLY A 112 6.70 7.47 9.02
C GLY A 112 5.33 7.24 9.66
N ASN A 113 4.24 7.62 8.98
CA ASN A 113 2.87 7.45 9.45
C ASN A 113 2.36 6.05 9.12
N THR A 114 1.59 5.46 10.02
CA THR A 114 0.76 4.28 9.74
C THR A 114 -0.64 4.72 9.32
N ALA A 115 -1.47 3.79 8.84
CA ALA A 115 -2.87 4.07 8.55
C ALA A 115 -3.65 4.55 9.79
N PHE A 116 -3.31 4.06 10.98
CA PHE A 116 -3.84 4.54 12.26
C PHE A 116 -3.53 6.04 12.47
N CYS A 117 -2.28 6.46 12.22
CA CYS A 117 -1.91 7.87 12.33
C CYS A 117 -2.77 8.75 11.40
N LEU A 118 -2.99 8.30 10.16
CA LEU A 118 -3.82 9.05 9.20
C LEU A 118 -5.30 9.09 9.61
N ALA A 119 -5.85 8.00 10.14
CA ALA A 119 -7.21 7.99 10.69
C ALA A 119 -7.36 8.93 11.90
N ALA A 120 -6.34 9.00 12.77
CA ALA A 120 -6.34 9.92 13.91
C ALA A 120 -6.25 11.39 13.46
N MET A 121 -5.43 11.70 12.45
CA MET A 121 -5.30 13.05 11.91
C MET A 121 -6.59 13.59 11.29
N THR A 122 -7.47 12.72 10.79
CA THR A 122 -8.78 13.13 10.26
C THR A 122 -9.84 13.31 11.33
N GLY A 123 -9.57 12.93 12.59
CA GLY A 123 -10.54 12.94 13.68
C GLY A 123 -11.59 11.83 13.58
N ASN A 124 -11.40 10.84 12.70
CA ASN A 124 -12.34 9.74 12.52
C ASN A 124 -12.21 8.70 13.63
N MET A 125 -12.80 9.00 14.78
CA MET A 125 -12.67 8.20 15.99
C MET A 125 -13.28 6.80 15.86
N GLU A 126 -14.27 6.60 14.99
CA GLU A 126 -14.79 5.26 14.69
C GLU A 126 -13.70 4.39 14.07
N LEU A 127 -13.03 4.91 13.05
CA LEU A 127 -11.98 4.20 12.34
C LEU A 127 -10.74 3.96 13.22
N VAL A 128 -10.35 4.96 14.02
CA VAL A 128 -9.26 4.84 15.00
C VAL A 128 -9.54 3.68 15.97
N ARG A 129 -10.75 3.61 16.53
CA ARG A 129 -11.14 2.51 17.43
C ARG A 129 -11.11 1.16 16.71
N PHE A 130 -11.62 1.10 15.48
CA PHE A 130 -11.60 -0.14 14.70
C PHE A 130 -10.17 -0.66 14.51
N ILE A 131 -9.26 0.18 13.99
CA ILE A 131 -7.86 -0.23 13.73
C ILE A 131 -7.15 -0.62 15.03
N TYR A 132 -7.39 0.12 16.13
CA TYR A 132 -6.83 -0.22 17.45
C TYR A 132 -7.26 -1.60 17.92
N VAL A 133 -8.57 -1.87 17.89
CA VAL A 133 -9.13 -3.16 18.34
C VAL A 133 -8.66 -4.31 17.45
N SER A 134 -8.63 -4.12 16.12
CA SER A 134 -8.12 -5.12 15.18
C SER A 134 -6.65 -5.48 15.44
N LYS A 135 -5.86 -4.55 15.95
CA LYS A 135 -4.46 -4.80 16.31
C LYS A 135 -4.33 -5.54 17.64
N GLU A 136 -5.04 -5.09 18.68
CA GLU A 136 -4.93 -5.66 20.04
C GLU A 136 -5.45 -7.10 20.13
N ASN A 137 -6.52 -7.42 19.39
CA ASN A 137 -7.10 -8.76 19.40
C ASN A 137 -6.39 -9.73 18.44
N GLY A 138 -5.39 -9.25 17.68
CA GLY A 138 -4.98 -9.87 16.43
C GLY A 138 -6.09 -9.81 15.39
N ILE A 139 -5.74 -9.86 14.10
CA ILE A 139 -6.69 -10.08 13.00
C ILE A 139 -7.11 -11.56 13.04
N THR A 140 -7.71 -11.98 14.15
CA THR A 140 -8.51 -13.20 14.27
C THR A 140 -9.97 -12.78 14.26
N ILE A 141 -10.43 -12.43 13.07
CA ILE A 141 -11.85 -12.38 12.76
C ILE A 141 -12.11 -13.69 12.04
N ASP A 142 -12.52 -14.71 12.80
CA ASP A 142 -12.76 -16.06 12.30
C ASP A 142 -14.26 -16.23 11.99
N PRO A 143 -14.65 -17.11 11.05
CA PRO A 143 -14.50 -17.06 9.59
C PRO A 143 -15.70 -16.44 8.86
#